data_AF-R9LZV6-F1
#
_entry.id   AF-R9LZV6-F1
#
_cell.length_a   1.000
_cell.length_b   1.000
_cell.length_c   1.000
_cell.angle_alpha   90.00
_cell.angle_beta   90.00
_cell.angle_gamma   90.00
#
_symmetry.space_group_name_H-M   'P 1'
#
loop_
_entity.id
_entity.type
_entity.pdbx_description
1 polymer ?
#
loop_
_entity_poly.entity_id
_entity_poly.type
_entity_poly.pdbx_seq_one_letter_code
_entity_poly.pdbx_strand_id
1 'polypeptide(L)'
;MTLFPKVGILVFGVLMVFCACSQGLPGNPPQAPETVSQGNASSEQTPESRPADPAPAAVGFGMRFLEALQRGDIAEMETMVWSWEETPDALSYWETVTFRDTFTASFVTEQTSEDYAVIQVSLSIEDPGESPLVSGENQLVLTVGCPPFGIGEDVRVLSLIPQAEYDLNRSEDPAAFQVWTFRSWGSVEPFDTAAQIDRNILLNYVVTAASRDFSTHTDGWSYEPLEELTQAQIDQTADRYFGIERLVRTDAACYDREKQVYRLFGRDGGYSSDRVVSNLELPDGNREVVIGQFGIDPLELLPYAKTRYLLAPNGDGSYRFLSATQEVFQP
;
A
#
# COMPACT_ATOMS: atom_id res chain seq x y z
N MET A 1 -5.97 41.02 32.87
CA MET A 1 -4.53 41.40 32.94
C MET A 1 -3.79 40.10 33.18
N THR A 2 -2.94 39.55 32.33
CA THR A 2 -1.98 40.05 31.32
C THR A 2 -1.61 38.80 30.47
N LEU A 3 -1.85 38.79 29.15
CA LEU A 3 -0.93 39.12 28.04
C LEU A 3 -0.03 37.96 27.56
N PHE A 4 -0.22 37.62 26.27
CA PHE A 4 0.49 36.68 25.38
C PHE A 4 2.02 36.89 25.28
N PRO A 5 2.76 35.97 24.63
CA PRO A 5 3.13 36.25 23.22
C PRO A 5 2.97 35.08 22.24
N LYS A 6 2.91 35.48 20.97
CA LYS A 6 2.94 34.71 19.71
C LYS A 6 4.33 34.10 19.42
N VAL A 7 4.36 33.28 18.35
CA VAL A 7 5.52 32.81 17.52
C VAL A 7 6.05 31.43 17.98
N GLY A 8 6.25 30.42 17.12
CA GLY A 8 6.38 30.44 15.66
C GLY A 8 6.09 29.10 14.98
N ILE A 9 5.82 29.26 13.68
CA ILE A 9 5.70 28.26 12.63
C ILE A 9 7.00 27.44 12.58
N LEU A 10 6.90 26.11 12.63
CA LEU A 10 8.00 25.21 12.28
C LEU A 10 7.56 24.40 11.06
N VAL A 11 7.95 24.89 9.89
CA VAL A 11 7.95 24.17 8.62
C VAL A 11 9.08 23.15 8.69
N PHE A 12 8.79 21.87 8.54
CA PHE A 12 9.79 20.85 8.22
C PHE A 12 9.35 20.11 6.97
N GLY A 13 9.91 20.53 5.84
CA GLY A 13 9.86 19.78 4.59
C GLY A 13 10.86 18.63 4.65
N VAL A 14 10.38 17.42 4.38
CA VAL A 14 11.24 16.30 4.03
C VAL A 14 11.23 16.17 2.51
N LEU A 15 12.42 16.33 1.96
CA LEU A 15 12.77 16.32 0.55
C LEU A 15 12.61 14.89 0.00
N MET A 16 11.66 14.63 -0.91
CA MET A 16 11.72 13.44 -1.75
C MET A 16 12.36 13.80 -3.08
N VAL A 17 13.53 13.23 -3.31
CA VAL A 17 14.30 13.33 -4.55
C VAL A 17 13.62 12.46 -5.61
N PHE A 18 12.92 13.09 -6.55
CA PHE A 18 12.58 12.47 -7.82
C PHE A 18 13.71 12.74 -8.83
N CYS A 19 14.43 11.70 -9.23
CA CYS A 19 15.26 11.75 -10.43
C CYS A 19 14.38 11.50 -11.65
N ALA A 20 13.97 12.59 -12.29
CA ALA A 20 13.55 12.57 -13.69
C ALA A 20 14.80 12.50 -14.58
N CYS A 21 14.87 11.50 -15.46
CA CYS A 21 15.69 11.59 -16.66
C CYS A 21 14.83 11.22 -17.88
N SER A 22 14.22 12.26 -18.45
CA SER A 22 13.87 12.30 -19.87
C SER A 22 15.14 12.40 -20.72
N GLN A 23 15.21 11.67 -21.83
CA GLN A 23 15.68 12.19 -23.14
C GLN A 23 15.44 11.18 -24.27
N GLY A 24 15.13 11.71 -25.46
CA GLY A 24 14.45 11.02 -26.56
C GLY A 24 15.33 10.31 -27.59
N LEU A 25 14.65 9.73 -28.58
CA LEU A 25 15.15 9.15 -29.84
C LEU A 25 14.84 10.11 -31.03
N PRO A 26 15.33 9.92 -32.28
CA PRO A 26 16.41 9.07 -32.83
C PRO A 26 17.37 9.80 -33.83
N GLY A 27 18.48 9.15 -34.28
CA GLY A 27 19.29 9.58 -35.45
C GLY A 27 20.58 8.77 -35.70
N ASN A 28 20.72 8.20 -36.91
CA ASN A 28 21.59 7.08 -37.36
C ASN A 28 23.14 7.30 -37.50
N PRO A 29 23.95 6.20 -37.74
CA PRO A 29 25.40 6.04 -37.47
C PRO A 29 26.26 6.15 -38.77
N PRO A 30 27.48 5.53 -38.98
CA PRO A 30 28.51 4.92 -38.10
C PRO A 30 29.97 5.41 -38.40
N GLN A 31 30.97 5.08 -37.56
CA GLN A 31 32.35 4.80 -38.03
C GLN A 31 33.27 4.22 -36.92
N ALA A 32 33.92 3.11 -37.26
CA ALA A 32 35.22 2.64 -36.77
C ALA A 32 36.03 2.25 -38.03
N PRO A 33 37.33 1.90 -38.01
CA PRO A 33 38.25 1.69 -36.87
C PRO A 33 39.66 2.32 -37.08
N GLU A 34 40.50 2.39 -36.06
CA GLU A 34 41.97 2.23 -36.25
C GLU A 34 42.60 1.48 -35.07
N THR A 35 43.57 0.64 -35.44
CA THR A 35 44.25 -0.39 -34.64
C THR A 35 45.69 0.07 -34.37
N VAL A 36 46.39 -0.67 -33.48
CA VAL A 36 47.87 -0.84 -33.31
C VAL A 36 48.46 -0.06 -32.13
N SER A 37 49.36 -0.57 -31.27
CA SER A 37 49.80 -1.89 -30.79
C SER A 37 50.96 -1.66 -29.77
N GLN A 38 51.28 -2.69 -28.97
CA GLN A 38 52.49 -2.89 -28.12
C GLN A 38 52.53 -2.12 -26.78
N GLY A 39 52.83 -2.69 -25.61
CA GLY A 39 53.27 -4.03 -25.21
C GLY A 39 54.20 -3.90 -23.99
N ASN A 40 53.91 -4.58 -22.87
CA ASN A 40 54.86 -5.34 -22.04
C ASN A 40 54.25 -5.81 -20.72
N ALA A 41 54.67 -7.01 -20.32
CA ALA A 41 54.18 -7.83 -19.22
C ALA A 41 54.47 -7.26 -17.81
N SER A 42 53.56 -7.50 -16.86
CA SER A 42 53.83 -8.30 -15.65
C SER A 42 52.65 -8.32 -14.70
N SER A 43 52.55 -9.47 -14.02
CA SER A 43 51.81 -9.73 -12.77
C SER A 43 50.32 -10.00 -12.92
N GLU A 44 50.00 -11.30 -12.94
CA GLU A 44 48.76 -11.84 -12.39
C GLU A 44 48.52 -11.23 -11.00
N GLN A 45 47.61 -10.27 -10.92
CA GLN A 45 46.87 -10.01 -9.71
C GLN A 45 45.52 -10.67 -9.91
N THR A 46 45.32 -11.82 -9.26
CA THR A 46 43.99 -12.30 -8.90
C THR A 46 43.25 -11.08 -8.34
N PRO A 47 42.06 -10.71 -8.85
CA PRO A 47 41.28 -9.66 -8.21
C PRO A 47 41.07 -10.12 -6.77
N GLU A 48 41.65 -9.39 -5.80
CA GLU A 48 41.20 -9.48 -4.43
C GLU A 48 39.71 -9.17 -4.48
N SER A 49 38.89 -10.22 -4.33
CA SER A 49 37.46 -10.08 -4.19
C SER A 49 37.26 -9.12 -3.02
N ARG A 50 36.81 -7.90 -3.33
CA ARG A 50 36.33 -6.97 -2.33
C ARG A 50 35.42 -7.77 -1.40
N PRO A 51 35.57 -7.68 -0.07
CA PRO A 51 34.55 -8.23 0.82
C PRO A 51 33.21 -7.72 0.32
N ALA A 52 32.24 -8.61 0.12
CA ALA A 52 30.91 -8.19 -0.28
C ALA A 52 30.48 -7.09 0.69
N ASP A 53 30.01 -5.96 0.16
CA ASP A 53 29.46 -4.90 1.00
C ASP A 53 28.38 -5.56 1.89
N PRO A 54 28.34 -5.26 3.20
CA PRO A 54 27.35 -5.85 4.08
C PRO A 54 25.96 -5.55 3.52
N ALA A 55 25.08 -6.54 3.54
CA ALA A 55 23.69 -6.33 3.13
C ALA A 55 23.09 -5.19 3.97
N PRO A 56 22.24 -4.32 3.39
CA PRO A 56 21.57 -3.26 4.12
C PRO A 56 20.88 -3.80 5.38
N ALA A 57 20.82 -3.03 6.47
CA ALA A 57 20.28 -3.49 7.75
C ALA A 57 18.89 -4.14 7.62
N ALA A 58 18.00 -3.56 6.80
CA ALA A 58 16.69 -4.12 6.48
C ALA A 58 16.75 -5.52 5.84
N VAL A 59 17.66 -5.74 4.91
CA VAL A 59 17.85 -7.05 4.27
C VAL A 59 18.36 -8.06 5.30
N GLY A 60 19.38 -7.69 6.08
CA GLY A 60 19.90 -8.56 7.14
C GLY A 60 18.85 -8.92 8.19
N PHE A 61 17.98 -7.97 8.55
CA PHE A 61 16.86 -8.21 9.47
C PHE A 61 15.83 -9.18 8.88
N GLY A 62 15.45 -8.99 7.62
CA GLY A 62 14.55 -9.90 6.91
C GLY A 62 15.08 -11.33 6.85
N MET A 63 16.37 -11.51 6.57
CA MET A 63 17.00 -12.84 6.54
C MET A 63 16.95 -13.53 7.90
N ARG A 64 17.20 -12.82 9.01
CA ARG A 64 17.07 -13.39 10.36
C ARG A 64 15.63 -13.84 10.66
N PHE A 65 14.64 -13.06 10.25
CA PHE A 65 13.24 -13.44 10.43
C PHE A 65 12.92 -14.73 9.65
N LEU A 66 13.41 -14.82 8.42
CA LEU A 66 13.25 -16.01 7.59
C LEU A 66 13.96 -17.25 8.17
N GLU A 67 15.13 -17.07 8.80
CA GLU A 67 15.83 -18.14 9.53
C GLU A 67 15.06 -18.60 10.78
N ALA A 68 14.43 -17.68 11.52
CA ALA A 68 13.56 -17.99 12.64
C ALA A 68 12.31 -18.75 12.17
N LEU A 69 11.68 -18.28 11.09
CA LEU A 69 10.56 -18.95 10.42
C LEU A 69 10.93 -20.37 9.99
N GLN A 70 12.09 -20.56 9.35
CA GLN A 70 12.57 -21.89 8.94
C GLN A 70 12.81 -22.84 10.12
N ARG A 71 13.21 -22.32 11.29
CA ARG A 71 13.37 -23.10 12.52
C ARG A 71 12.04 -23.37 13.25
N GLY A 72 10.95 -22.72 12.83
CA GLY A 72 9.69 -22.71 13.59
C GLY A 72 9.82 -22.00 14.94
N ASP A 73 10.73 -21.03 15.06
CA ASP A 73 10.97 -20.28 16.31
C ASP A 73 10.00 -19.11 16.42
N ILE A 74 8.74 -19.42 16.74
CA ILE A 74 7.64 -18.43 16.79
C ILE A 74 7.93 -17.34 17.83
N ALA A 75 8.50 -17.70 18.98
CA ALA A 75 8.86 -16.74 20.01
C ALA A 75 9.91 -15.73 19.52
N GLU A 76 10.90 -16.16 18.72
CA GLU A 76 11.85 -15.23 18.09
C GLU A 76 11.15 -14.34 17.05
N MET A 77 10.29 -14.91 16.20
CA MET A 77 9.53 -14.15 15.20
C MET A 77 8.66 -13.05 15.82
N GLU A 78 7.98 -13.33 16.94
CA GLU A 78 7.15 -12.35 17.65
C GLU A 78 7.95 -11.11 18.10
N THR A 79 9.24 -11.26 18.41
CA THR A 79 10.09 -10.11 18.77
C THR A 79 10.50 -9.24 17.58
N MET A 80 10.29 -9.73 16.35
CA MET A 80 10.77 -9.11 15.12
C MET A 80 9.68 -8.39 14.33
N VAL A 81 8.43 -8.83 14.49
CA VAL A 81 7.27 -8.25 13.79
C VAL A 81 6.84 -6.94 14.44
N TRP A 82 6.27 -6.05 13.62
CA TRP A 82 5.62 -4.86 14.13
C TRP A 82 4.11 -5.11 14.27
N SER A 83 3.53 -4.58 15.35
CA SER A 83 2.09 -4.56 15.58
C SER A 83 1.69 -3.22 16.20
N TRP A 84 0.50 -2.73 15.87
CA TRP A 84 -0.09 -1.54 16.47
C TRP A 84 -0.55 -1.77 17.92
N GLU A 85 -0.98 -2.99 18.23
CA GLU A 85 -1.46 -3.41 19.54
C GLU A 85 -0.64 -4.59 20.05
N GLU A 86 -0.45 -4.68 21.36
CA GLU A 86 0.06 -5.91 21.97
C GLU A 86 -1.03 -6.97 21.85
N THR A 87 -0.91 -7.83 20.85
CA THR A 87 -1.80 -8.97 20.65
C THR A 87 -1.11 -10.23 21.17
N PRO A 88 -1.54 -10.80 22.32
CA PRO A 88 -1.07 -12.12 22.74
C PRO A 88 -1.35 -13.14 21.63
N ASP A 89 -0.42 -14.06 21.39
CA ASP A 89 -0.56 -15.15 20.41
C ASP A 89 -0.78 -14.66 18.97
N ALA A 90 -0.23 -13.49 18.61
CA ALA A 90 -0.37 -12.84 17.31
C ALA A 90 0.06 -13.73 16.13
N LEU A 91 0.96 -14.69 16.38
CA LEU A 91 1.46 -15.63 15.38
C LEU A 91 0.96 -17.08 15.60
N SER A 92 -0.13 -17.28 16.36
CA SER A 92 -0.70 -18.61 16.66
C SER A 92 -0.97 -19.49 15.44
N TYR A 93 -1.34 -18.91 14.29
CA TYR A 93 -1.45 -19.64 13.02
C TYR A 93 -0.16 -20.39 12.67
N TRP A 94 0.99 -19.74 12.84
CA TRP A 94 2.30 -20.30 12.50
C TRP A 94 2.72 -21.44 13.42
N GLU A 95 2.11 -21.58 14.61
CA GLU A 95 2.29 -22.76 15.45
C GLU A 95 1.68 -24.03 14.84
N THR A 96 0.67 -23.86 13.97
CA THR A 96 -0.03 -24.99 13.32
C THR A 96 0.65 -25.46 12.04
N VAL A 97 1.52 -24.63 11.44
CA VAL A 97 2.20 -24.90 10.17
C VAL A 97 3.37 -25.87 10.38
N THR A 98 3.45 -26.93 9.57
CA THR A 98 4.56 -27.90 9.65
C THR A 98 5.71 -27.52 8.71
N PHE A 99 6.84 -27.08 9.27
CA PHE A 99 8.01 -26.55 8.53
C PHE A 99 9.02 -27.61 7.99
N ARG A 100 8.60 -28.83 7.68
CA ARG A 100 9.57 -29.89 7.31
C ARG A 100 10.16 -29.67 5.91
N ASP A 101 11.50 -29.67 5.84
CA ASP A 101 12.36 -29.83 4.66
C ASP A 101 11.83 -29.23 3.34
N THR A 102 11.70 -27.90 3.24
CA THR A 102 12.27 -27.06 2.15
C THR A 102 11.85 -25.59 2.26
N PHE A 103 12.57 -24.83 3.08
CA PHE A 103 12.68 -23.38 2.89
C PHE A 103 13.70 -23.12 1.79
N THR A 104 13.26 -22.61 0.64
CA THR A 104 14.18 -22.07 -0.38
C THR A 104 13.81 -20.61 -0.59
N ALA A 105 14.29 -19.71 0.26
CA ALA A 105 14.28 -18.30 -0.11
C ALA A 105 15.30 -18.07 -1.23
N SER A 106 14.81 -18.09 -2.46
CA SER A 106 15.42 -17.29 -3.52
C SER A 106 14.96 -15.85 -3.32
N PHE A 107 15.83 -15.02 -2.77
CA PHE A 107 15.54 -13.61 -2.58
C PHE A 107 15.96 -12.83 -3.83
N VAL A 108 14.99 -12.15 -4.44
CA VAL A 108 15.28 -11.00 -5.29
C VAL A 108 14.84 -9.78 -4.50
N THR A 109 15.81 -8.92 -4.20
CA THR A 109 15.52 -7.61 -3.61
C THR A 109 15.00 -6.70 -4.71
N GLU A 110 13.71 -6.36 -4.66
CA GLU A 110 13.09 -5.47 -5.64
C GLU A 110 13.44 -4.00 -5.33
N GLN A 111 13.38 -3.66 -4.05
CA GLN A 111 13.67 -2.32 -3.54
C GLN A 111 14.42 -2.44 -2.22
N THR A 112 15.55 -1.72 -2.09
CA THR A 112 16.36 -1.73 -0.88
C THR A 112 16.91 -0.36 -0.57
N SER A 113 16.84 0.02 0.70
CA SER A 113 17.64 1.04 1.35
C SER A 113 18.17 0.48 2.67
N GLU A 114 18.86 1.29 3.46
CA GLU A 114 19.32 0.89 4.80
C GLU A 114 18.15 0.41 5.69
N ASP A 115 17.04 1.14 5.62
CA ASP A 115 15.91 1.02 6.55
C ASP A 115 14.66 0.40 5.90
N TYR A 116 14.75 -0.09 4.66
CA TYR A 116 13.63 -0.68 3.96
C TYR A 116 14.07 -1.75 2.96
N ALA A 117 13.35 -2.87 2.93
CA ALA A 117 13.56 -3.94 1.96
C ALA A 117 12.22 -4.62 1.57
N VAL A 118 12.10 -4.93 0.29
CA VAL A 118 11.08 -5.85 -0.26
C VAL A 118 11.79 -7.11 -0.73
N ILE A 119 11.41 -8.26 -0.20
CA ILE A 119 12.07 -9.54 -0.41
C ILE A 119 11.03 -10.56 -0.91
N GLN A 120 11.25 -11.11 -2.11
CA GLN A 120 10.46 -12.25 -2.59
C GLN A 120 10.87 -13.54 -1.88
N VAL A 121 9.90 -14.35 -1.47
CA VAL A 121 10.08 -15.56 -0.67
C VAL A 121 9.28 -16.70 -1.28
N SER A 122 9.94 -17.85 -1.54
CA SER A 122 9.26 -19.09 -1.91
C SER A 122 9.27 -20.05 -0.71
N LEU A 123 8.09 -20.53 -0.34
CA LEU A 123 7.86 -21.39 0.83
C LEU A 123 7.18 -22.70 0.40
N SER A 124 7.85 -23.83 0.56
CA SER A 124 7.28 -25.16 0.33
C SER A 124 6.72 -25.73 1.63
N ILE A 125 5.43 -26.07 1.66
CA ILE A 125 4.74 -26.58 2.85
C ILE A 125 4.00 -27.87 2.50
N GLU A 126 4.10 -28.92 3.30
CA GLU A 126 3.33 -30.15 3.06
C GLU A 126 1.92 -30.06 3.64
N ASP A 127 1.80 -29.57 4.87
CA ASP A 127 0.55 -29.44 5.61
C ASP A 127 0.48 -28.05 6.28
N PRO A 128 -0.11 -27.04 5.60
CA PRO A 128 -0.23 -25.70 6.14
C PRO A 128 -1.26 -25.61 7.28
N GLY A 129 -1.94 -26.71 7.61
CA GLY A 129 -3.10 -26.68 8.49
C GLY A 129 -4.25 -25.96 7.82
N GLU A 130 -4.53 -24.73 8.26
CA GLU A 130 -5.62 -23.91 7.74
C GLU A 130 -5.16 -22.91 6.65
N SER A 131 -6.14 -22.40 5.90
CA SER A 131 -5.96 -21.32 4.91
C SER A 131 -5.26 -20.11 5.56
N PRO A 132 -4.28 -19.46 4.90
CA PRO A 132 -4.28 -19.21 3.45
C PRO A 132 -3.10 -19.81 2.68
N LEU A 133 -2.16 -20.47 3.36
CA LEU A 133 -1.09 -21.20 2.68
C LEU A 133 -1.65 -22.51 2.12
N VAL A 134 -1.08 -22.97 1.01
CA VAL A 134 -1.46 -24.23 0.36
C VAL A 134 -0.34 -25.25 0.46
N SER A 135 -0.68 -26.54 0.43
CA SER A 135 0.30 -27.59 0.26
C SER A 135 1.04 -27.41 -1.08
N GLY A 136 2.37 -27.50 -1.05
CA GLY A 136 3.27 -27.21 -2.16
C GLY A 136 3.94 -25.84 -2.02
N GLU A 137 4.27 -25.24 -3.15
CA GLU A 137 5.02 -23.98 -3.22
C GLU A 137 4.09 -22.75 -3.09
N ASN A 138 4.43 -21.86 -2.17
CA ASN A 138 3.76 -20.59 -1.91
C ASN A 138 4.71 -19.44 -2.25
N GLN A 139 4.28 -18.49 -3.07
CA GLN A 139 5.04 -17.28 -3.40
C GLN A 139 4.56 -16.13 -2.53
N LEU A 140 5.46 -15.60 -1.71
CA LEU A 140 5.20 -14.57 -0.71
C LEU A 140 6.15 -13.38 -0.91
N VAL A 141 5.76 -12.23 -0.38
CA VAL A 141 6.58 -11.02 -0.30
C VAL A 141 6.70 -10.61 1.15
N LEU A 142 7.94 -10.55 1.63
CA LEU A 142 8.31 -10.02 2.93
C LEU A 142 8.64 -8.54 2.78
N THR A 143 7.93 -7.69 3.51
CA THR A 143 8.28 -6.27 3.63
C THR A 143 8.93 -6.02 4.97
N VAL A 144 10.09 -5.37 4.95
CA VAL A 144 10.89 -5.06 6.14
C VAL A 144 11.18 -3.57 6.12
N GLY A 145 11.07 -2.92 7.27
CA GLY A 145 11.56 -1.56 7.41
C GLY A 145 11.21 -0.92 8.73
N CYS A 146 11.54 0.35 8.85
CA CYS A 146 11.15 1.13 10.02
C CYS A 146 9.66 1.49 9.93
N PRO A 147 8.85 1.15 10.95
CA PRO A 147 7.46 1.57 10.99
C PRO A 147 7.35 3.09 10.87
N PRO A 148 6.43 3.63 10.05
CA PRO A 148 6.24 5.08 9.98
C PRO A 148 5.78 5.65 11.33
N PHE A 149 5.96 6.97 11.51
CA PHE A 149 5.47 7.80 12.65
C PHE A 149 6.34 7.95 13.90
N GLY A 150 7.67 7.76 13.83
CA GLY A 150 8.56 8.14 14.95
C GLY A 150 8.31 7.36 16.24
N ILE A 151 7.61 6.23 16.14
CA ILE A 151 7.35 5.27 17.23
C ILE A 151 8.42 4.16 17.22
N GLY A 152 9.07 3.91 16.09
CA GLY A 152 10.20 2.99 15.98
C GLY A 152 11.35 3.59 15.18
N GLU A 153 12.56 3.55 15.75
CA GLU A 153 13.81 3.80 15.01
C GLU A 153 14.42 2.50 14.47
N ASP A 154 13.90 1.36 14.90
CA ASP A 154 14.43 0.07 14.53
C ASP A 154 13.64 -0.55 13.36
N VAL A 155 14.40 -1.21 12.50
CA VAL A 155 13.88 -2.11 11.48
C VAL A 155 13.01 -3.21 12.10
N ARG A 156 11.84 -3.46 11.52
CA ARG A 156 10.91 -4.54 11.87
C ARG A 156 10.40 -5.24 10.61
N VAL A 157 9.86 -6.43 10.77
CA VAL A 157 9.01 -7.05 9.74
C VAL A 157 7.66 -6.37 9.75
N LEU A 158 7.26 -5.84 8.59
CA LEU A 158 6.01 -5.10 8.42
C LEU A 158 4.88 -5.98 7.88
N SER A 159 5.21 -6.97 7.04
CA SER A 159 4.24 -7.94 6.51
C SER A 159 4.91 -9.11 5.79
N LEU A 160 4.19 -10.23 5.66
CA LEU A 160 4.52 -11.38 4.83
C LEU A 160 3.26 -11.84 4.09
N ILE A 161 3.07 -11.34 2.86
CA ILE A 161 1.80 -11.48 2.13
C ILE A 161 1.97 -12.30 0.83
N PRO A 162 0.90 -12.89 0.28
CA PRO A 162 0.98 -13.55 -1.03
C PRO A 162 1.44 -12.60 -2.13
N GLN A 163 2.33 -13.07 -3.02
CA GLN A 163 2.87 -12.27 -4.14
C GLN A 163 1.76 -11.67 -5.01
N ALA A 164 0.72 -12.45 -5.32
CA ALA A 164 -0.41 -11.98 -6.12
C ALA A 164 -1.14 -10.78 -5.47
N GLU A 165 -1.24 -10.76 -4.14
CA GLU A 165 -1.83 -9.65 -3.41
C GLU A 165 -0.88 -8.44 -3.38
N TYR A 166 0.43 -8.67 -3.20
CA TYR A 166 1.43 -7.61 -3.31
C TYR A 166 1.36 -6.89 -4.68
N ASP A 167 1.32 -7.66 -5.77
CA ASP A 167 1.24 -7.13 -7.13
C ASP A 167 -0.06 -6.33 -7.36
N LEU A 168 -1.19 -6.80 -6.82
CA LEU A 168 -2.47 -6.09 -6.89
C LEU A 168 -2.42 -4.73 -6.21
N ASN A 169 -1.78 -4.62 -5.05
CA ASN A 169 -1.68 -3.35 -4.30
C ASN A 169 -0.72 -2.34 -4.93
N ARG A 170 0.13 -2.81 -5.85
CA ARG A 170 0.98 -1.95 -6.70
C ARG A 170 0.37 -1.65 -8.06
N SER A 171 -0.72 -2.33 -8.41
CA SER A 171 -1.39 -2.08 -9.69
C SER A 171 -1.96 -0.67 -9.72
N GLU A 172 -1.81 0.00 -10.86
CA GLU A 172 -2.49 1.26 -11.14
C GLU A 172 -3.94 1.05 -11.58
N ASP A 173 -4.57 -0.09 -11.22
CA ASP A 173 -5.94 -0.39 -11.62
C ASP A 173 -6.91 0.62 -10.97
N PRO A 174 -7.71 1.34 -11.77
CA PRO A 174 -8.54 2.42 -11.24
C PRO A 174 -9.61 1.92 -10.26
N ALA A 175 -10.15 0.70 -10.42
CA ALA A 175 -11.16 0.16 -9.51
C ALA A 175 -10.56 -0.15 -8.14
N ALA A 176 -9.40 -0.81 -8.12
CA ALA A 176 -8.65 -1.10 -6.90
C ALA A 176 -8.28 0.19 -6.15
N PHE A 177 -7.70 1.17 -6.85
CA PHE A 177 -7.33 2.46 -6.27
C PHE A 177 -8.55 3.22 -5.72
N GLN A 178 -9.68 3.18 -6.44
CA GLN A 178 -10.92 3.83 -6.03
C GLN A 178 -11.45 3.26 -4.70
N VAL A 179 -11.51 1.94 -4.59
CA VAL A 179 -11.98 1.24 -3.38
C VAL A 179 -11.02 1.46 -2.22
N TRP A 180 -9.72 1.35 -2.45
CA TRP A 180 -8.70 1.63 -1.43
C TRP A 180 -8.81 3.06 -0.89
N THR A 181 -9.00 4.04 -1.77
CA THR A 181 -9.22 5.44 -1.38
C THR A 181 -10.50 5.58 -0.55
N PHE A 182 -11.59 4.92 -0.95
CA PHE A 182 -12.85 4.95 -0.21
C PHE A 182 -12.73 4.33 1.19
N ARG A 183 -12.04 3.19 1.32
CA ARG A 183 -11.77 2.52 2.60
C ARG A 183 -11.07 3.44 3.59
N SER A 184 -10.10 4.23 3.14
CA SER A 184 -9.32 5.10 4.03
C SER A 184 -10.12 6.20 4.73
N TRP A 185 -11.35 6.48 4.28
CA TRP A 185 -12.27 7.42 4.94
C TRP A 185 -13.18 6.73 5.96
N GLY A 186 -12.95 5.45 6.25
CA GLY A 186 -13.66 4.70 7.29
C GLY A 186 -14.88 3.93 6.82
N SER A 187 -15.12 3.77 5.51
CA SER A 187 -16.26 2.96 5.02
C SER A 187 -16.01 1.47 5.18
N VAL A 188 -16.14 0.95 6.41
CA VAL A 188 -16.04 -0.49 6.73
C VAL A 188 -17.38 -1.19 6.56
N GLU A 189 -18.46 -0.45 6.73
CA GLU A 189 -19.79 -1.05 6.82
C GLU A 189 -20.30 -1.54 5.45
N PRO A 190 -20.84 -2.75 5.38
CA PRO A 190 -21.59 -3.24 4.24
C PRO A 190 -22.75 -2.32 3.86
N PHE A 191 -23.06 -2.27 2.57
CA PHE A 191 -24.23 -1.55 2.05
C PHE A 191 -24.76 -2.24 0.79
N ASP A 192 -26.08 -2.29 0.64
CA ASP A 192 -26.75 -2.72 -0.59
C ASP A 192 -26.91 -1.56 -1.59
N THR A 193 -26.95 -0.32 -1.07
CA THR A 193 -27.09 0.90 -1.86
C THR A 193 -26.32 2.05 -1.23
N ALA A 194 -25.90 3.02 -2.04
CA ALA A 194 -25.18 4.20 -1.53
C ALA A 194 -25.94 5.03 -0.49
N ALA A 195 -27.27 4.91 -0.43
CA ALA A 195 -28.11 5.62 0.55
C ALA A 195 -27.90 5.15 2.00
N GLN A 196 -27.34 3.95 2.21
CA GLN A 196 -27.05 3.39 3.53
C GLN A 196 -25.68 3.83 4.08
N ILE A 197 -24.79 4.35 3.23
CA ILE A 197 -23.46 4.79 3.63
C ILE A 197 -23.59 6.04 4.52
N ASP A 198 -22.78 6.12 5.58
CA ASP A 198 -22.69 7.32 6.39
C ASP A 198 -22.40 8.55 5.51
N ARG A 199 -23.23 9.58 5.67
CA ARG A 199 -23.19 10.76 4.80
C ARG A 199 -21.93 11.59 4.97
N ASN A 200 -21.24 11.54 6.11
CA ASN A 200 -19.96 12.23 6.28
C ASN A 200 -18.86 11.47 5.55
N ILE A 201 -18.82 10.14 5.67
CA ILE A 201 -17.86 9.30 4.93
C ILE A 201 -18.03 9.49 3.43
N LEU A 202 -19.28 9.42 2.95
CA LEU A 202 -19.60 9.63 1.54
C LEU A 202 -19.16 11.03 1.07
N LEU A 203 -19.47 12.08 1.84
CA LEU A 203 -19.06 13.44 1.50
C LEU A 203 -17.55 13.62 1.46
N ASN A 204 -16.82 13.11 2.45
CA ASN A 204 -15.36 13.23 2.50
C ASN A 204 -14.69 12.56 1.30
N TYR A 205 -15.17 11.37 0.93
CA TYR A 205 -14.72 10.72 -0.29
C TYR A 205 -15.09 11.51 -1.55
N VAL A 206 -16.32 12.00 -1.67
CA VAL A 206 -16.77 12.80 -2.83
C VAL A 206 -15.96 14.08 -2.97
N VAL A 207 -15.67 14.79 -1.87
CA VAL A 207 -14.80 15.98 -1.87
C VAL A 207 -13.39 15.62 -2.35
N THR A 208 -12.84 14.49 -1.90
CA THR A 208 -11.52 14.01 -2.32
C THR A 208 -11.49 13.66 -3.81
N ALA A 209 -12.48 12.89 -4.27
CA ALA A 209 -12.59 12.49 -5.67
C ALA A 209 -12.82 13.71 -6.58
N ALA A 210 -13.66 14.66 -6.16
CA ALA A 210 -13.92 15.89 -6.88
C ALA A 210 -12.66 16.76 -6.95
N SER A 211 -11.92 16.92 -5.86
CA SER A 211 -10.65 17.66 -5.87
C SER A 211 -9.67 17.06 -6.87
N ARG A 212 -9.58 15.73 -7.00
CA ARG A 212 -8.76 15.10 -8.05
C ARG A 212 -9.32 15.33 -9.44
N ASP A 213 -10.63 15.09 -9.63
CA ASP A 213 -11.28 15.09 -10.94
C ASP A 213 -11.35 16.51 -11.56
N PHE A 214 -11.40 17.55 -10.73
CA PHE A 214 -11.42 18.96 -11.15
C PHE A 214 -10.08 19.66 -10.97
N SER A 215 -9.03 18.92 -10.56
CA SER A 215 -7.76 19.57 -10.29
C SER A 215 -7.13 20.16 -11.53
N THR A 216 -6.64 21.39 -11.39
CA THR A 216 -5.76 22.00 -12.39
C THR A 216 -4.29 21.77 -12.10
N HIS A 217 -3.95 21.13 -10.96
CA HIS A 217 -2.58 20.85 -10.56
C HIS A 217 -2.13 19.51 -11.18
N THR A 218 -1.08 19.56 -11.99
CA THR A 218 -0.47 18.38 -12.63
C THR A 218 0.51 17.65 -11.72
N ASP A 219 0.79 18.21 -10.54
CA ASP A 219 1.89 17.82 -9.68
C ASP A 219 1.25 17.24 -8.41
N GLY A 220 1.31 15.91 -8.28
CA GLY A 220 0.55 15.16 -7.29
C GLY A 220 0.67 15.70 -5.85
N TRP A 221 -0.47 15.68 -5.16
CA TRP A 221 -0.62 15.82 -3.71
C TRP A 221 0.08 17.05 -3.08
N SER A 222 -0.41 18.27 -3.36
CA SER A 222 0.01 19.47 -2.62
C SER A 222 -0.75 19.58 -1.28
N TYR A 223 -0.08 20.05 -0.22
CA TYR A 223 -0.65 20.20 1.14
C TYR A 223 -1.34 21.56 1.39
N GLU A 224 -1.52 22.39 0.36
CA GLU A 224 -2.32 23.63 0.47
C GLU A 224 -3.81 23.28 0.56
N PRO A 225 -4.73 24.16 1.00
CA PRO A 225 -6.16 23.88 0.95
C PRO A 225 -6.58 23.59 -0.50
N LEU A 226 -6.60 22.30 -0.83
CA LEU A 226 -6.79 21.74 -2.15
C LEU A 226 -8.24 22.00 -2.57
N GLU A 227 -8.39 23.07 -3.35
CA GLU A 227 -9.53 23.43 -4.20
C GLU A 227 -10.87 23.76 -3.51
N GLU A 228 -11.42 24.91 -3.89
CA GLU A 228 -12.78 25.33 -3.53
C GLU A 228 -13.77 24.68 -4.50
N LEU A 229 -14.50 23.69 -4.03
CA LEU A 229 -15.45 22.92 -4.82
C LEU A 229 -16.87 23.47 -4.66
N THR A 230 -17.52 23.77 -5.78
CA THR A 230 -18.91 24.20 -5.81
C THR A 230 -19.87 23.03 -5.52
N GLN A 231 -21.09 23.33 -5.08
CA GLN A 231 -22.14 22.30 -4.91
C GLN A 231 -22.39 21.50 -6.19
N ALA A 232 -22.32 22.13 -7.37
CA ALA A 232 -22.52 21.44 -8.64
C ALA A 232 -21.44 20.40 -8.92
N GLN A 233 -20.18 20.68 -8.57
CA GLN A 233 -19.08 19.71 -8.68
C GLN A 233 -19.25 18.55 -7.70
N ILE A 234 -19.70 18.83 -6.48
CA ILE A 234 -20.02 17.79 -5.50
C ILE A 234 -21.15 16.89 -5.99
N ASP A 235 -22.25 17.46 -6.50
CA ASP A 235 -23.39 16.71 -7.02
C ASP A 235 -22.98 15.86 -8.25
N GLN A 236 -22.18 16.42 -9.16
CA GLN A 236 -21.65 15.70 -10.31
C GLN A 236 -20.80 14.50 -9.90
N THR A 237 -19.89 14.68 -8.94
CA THR A 237 -19.04 13.60 -8.43
C THR A 237 -19.86 12.57 -7.66
N ALA A 238 -20.84 12.99 -6.86
CA ALA A 238 -21.71 12.07 -6.14
C ALA A 238 -22.57 11.20 -7.08
N ASP A 239 -23.08 11.77 -8.17
CA ASP A 239 -23.80 11.00 -9.20
C ASP A 239 -22.88 10.01 -9.92
N ARG A 240 -21.66 10.45 -10.28
CA ARG A 240 -20.65 9.61 -10.94
C ARG A 240 -20.31 8.38 -10.09
N TYR A 241 -19.92 8.56 -8.84
CA TYR A 241 -19.41 7.46 -8.00
C TYR A 241 -20.51 6.70 -7.25
N PHE A 242 -21.68 7.29 -7.00
CA PHE A 242 -22.72 6.67 -6.15
C PHE A 242 -24.14 6.73 -6.74
N GLY A 243 -24.36 7.39 -7.88
CA GLY A 243 -25.70 7.59 -8.44
C GLY A 243 -26.58 8.50 -7.59
N ILE A 244 -25.98 9.42 -6.82
CA ILE A 244 -26.68 10.39 -5.98
C ILE A 244 -26.75 11.73 -6.71
N GLU A 245 -27.93 12.09 -7.19
CA GLU A 245 -28.16 13.35 -7.94
C GLU A 245 -27.84 14.60 -7.11
N ARG A 246 -27.98 14.53 -5.78
CA ARG A 246 -27.79 15.69 -4.91
C ARG A 246 -27.27 15.32 -3.52
N LEU A 247 -26.10 15.83 -3.16
CA LEU A 247 -25.44 15.62 -1.88
C LEU A 247 -25.15 16.97 -1.19
N VAL A 248 -26.09 17.44 -0.37
CA VAL A 248 -25.95 18.72 0.34
C VAL A 248 -25.62 18.49 1.81
N ARG A 249 -24.48 19.03 2.27
CA ARG A 249 -24.02 18.95 3.66
C ARG A 249 -23.31 20.23 4.09
N THR A 250 -24.07 21.32 4.16
CA THR A 250 -23.56 22.65 4.56
C THR A 250 -23.24 22.78 6.06
N ASP A 251 -23.53 21.72 6.82
CA ASP A 251 -23.19 21.53 8.23
C ASP A 251 -21.81 20.87 8.43
N ALA A 252 -21.26 20.22 7.40
CA ALA A 252 -20.01 19.47 7.50
C ALA A 252 -18.78 20.36 7.72
N ALA A 253 -17.75 19.79 8.37
CA ALA A 253 -16.49 20.48 8.62
C ALA A 253 -15.78 20.91 7.33
N CYS A 254 -15.94 20.15 6.25
CA CYS A 254 -15.39 20.45 4.93
C CYS A 254 -16.11 21.58 4.18
N TYR A 255 -17.22 22.14 4.71
CA TYR A 255 -17.97 23.20 4.04
C TYR A 255 -17.67 24.60 4.59
N ASP A 256 -17.17 25.49 3.73
CA ASP A 256 -16.99 26.91 4.03
C ASP A 256 -18.32 27.65 3.77
N ARG A 257 -18.96 28.10 4.85
CA ARG A 257 -20.26 28.80 4.79
C ARG A 257 -20.17 30.21 4.21
N GLU A 258 -19.05 30.89 4.37
CA GLU A 258 -18.88 32.25 3.88
C GLU A 258 -18.74 32.26 2.36
N LYS A 259 -17.97 31.30 1.84
CA LYS A 259 -17.73 31.17 0.40
C LYS A 259 -18.69 30.24 -0.32
N GLN A 260 -19.49 29.46 0.41
CA GLN A 260 -20.45 28.48 -0.11
C GLN A 260 -19.79 27.38 -0.96
N VAL A 261 -18.65 26.88 -0.49
CA VAL A 261 -17.83 25.86 -1.18
C VAL A 261 -17.41 24.77 -0.22
N TYR A 262 -17.08 23.60 -0.76
CA TYR A 262 -16.43 22.52 -0.03
C TYR A 262 -14.92 22.61 -0.22
N ARG A 263 -14.14 22.22 0.80
CA ARG A 263 -12.68 22.16 0.77
C ARG A 263 -12.19 20.84 1.32
N LEU A 264 -11.14 20.31 0.69
CA LEU A 264 -10.40 19.20 1.23
C LEU A 264 -9.41 19.74 2.29
N PHE A 265 -9.61 19.36 3.56
CA PHE A 265 -8.75 19.78 4.68
C PHE A 265 -7.57 18.82 4.94
N GLY A 266 -7.19 18.05 3.91
CA GLY A 266 -6.25 16.95 4.03
C GLY A 266 -6.95 15.61 4.28
N ARG A 267 -6.22 14.53 4.05
CA ARG A 267 -6.63 13.15 4.33
C ARG A 267 -5.88 12.70 5.58
N ASP A 268 -6.59 12.51 6.68
CA ASP A 268 -6.07 11.64 7.74
C ASP A 268 -6.07 10.24 7.14
N GLY A 269 -4.90 9.77 6.71
CA GLY A 269 -4.79 8.42 6.15
C GLY A 269 -5.34 7.42 7.16
N GLY A 270 -6.37 6.67 6.79
CA GLY A 270 -6.81 5.53 7.59
C GLY A 270 -5.66 4.53 7.71
N TYR A 271 -5.17 4.31 8.93
CA TYR A 271 -4.14 3.32 9.25
C TYR A 271 -4.79 1.96 9.48
N SER A 272 -5.33 1.39 8.42
CA SER A 272 -5.78 0.01 8.43
C SER A 272 -4.77 -0.84 7.69
N SER A 273 -4.33 -1.95 8.29
CA SER A 273 -3.70 -3.08 7.59
C SER A 273 -4.74 -3.75 6.68
N ASP A 274 -5.25 -2.97 5.73
CA ASP A 274 -6.27 -3.35 4.77
C ASP A 274 -5.65 -3.27 3.38
N ARG A 275 -5.94 -4.25 2.54
CA ARG A 275 -5.41 -4.27 1.20
C ARG A 275 -6.33 -4.94 0.21
N VAL A 276 -6.11 -4.67 -1.07
CA VAL A 276 -6.81 -5.37 -2.16
C VAL A 276 -6.27 -6.80 -2.22
N VAL A 277 -7.15 -7.77 -2.03
CA VAL A 277 -6.82 -9.21 -2.12
C VAL A 277 -7.43 -9.87 -3.35
N SER A 278 -8.35 -9.19 -4.03
CA SER A 278 -8.89 -9.61 -5.32
C SER A 278 -9.42 -8.41 -6.10
N ASN A 279 -9.23 -8.42 -7.42
CA ASN A 279 -9.79 -7.44 -8.34
C ASN A 279 -10.16 -8.15 -9.65
N LEU A 280 -11.45 -8.38 -9.89
CA LEU A 280 -11.96 -9.19 -10.98
C LEU A 280 -12.91 -8.38 -11.86
N GLU A 281 -12.79 -8.55 -13.17
CA GLU A 281 -13.84 -8.16 -14.11
C GLU A 281 -14.85 -9.30 -14.23
N LEU A 282 -16.13 -8.97 -14.04
CA LEU A 282 -17.24 -9.90 -14.10
C LEU A 282 -17.79 -9.99 -15.55
N PRO A 283 -18.48 -11.09 -15.91
CA PRO A 283 -18.98 -11.28 -17.29
C PRO A 283 -19.98 -10.23 -17.78
N ASP A 284 -20.62 -9.50 -16.87
CA ASP A 284 -21.56 -8.41 -17.18
C ASP A 284 -20.86 -7.04 -17.32
N GLY A 285 -19.52 -7.00 -17.21
CA GLY A 285 -18.70 -5.79 -17.28
C GLY A 285 -18.56 -5.06 -15.95
N ASN A 286 -19.19 -5.53 -14.88
CA ASN A 286 -18.97 -4.99 -13.53
C ASN A 286 -17.59 -5.40 -12.99
N ARG A 287 -17.10 -4.67 -11.99
CA ARG A 287 -15.89 -5.02 -11.25
C ARG A 287 -16.24 -5.50 -9.86
N GLU A 288 -15.57 -6.57 -9.43
CA GLU A 288 -15.55 -7.02 -8.05
C GLU A 288 -14.18 -6.74 -7.46
N VAL A 289 -14.12 -5.90 -6.42
CA VAL A 289 -12.89 -5.61 -5.67
C VAL A 289 -13.07 -6.10 -4.24
N VAL A 290 -12.16 -6.93 -3.77
CA VAL A 290 -12.19 -7.46 -2.40
C VAL A 290 -11.08 -6.86 -1.59
N ILE A 291 -11.44 -6.29 -0.44
CA ILE A 291 -10.51 -5.78 0.56
C ILE A 291 -10.41 -6.81 1.68
N GLY A 292 -9.20 -7.30 1.95
CA GLY A 292 -8.90 -8.05 3.16
C GLY A 292 -8.57 -7.10 4.31
N GLN A 293 -9.06 -7.40 5.51
CA GLN A 293 -8.85 -6.62 6.72
C GLN A 293 -8.07 -7.47 7.71
N PHE A 294 -6.85 -7.06 8.05
CA PHE A 294 -5.91 -7.92 8.79
C PHE A 294 -5.79 -7.54 10.26
N GLY A 295 -5.92 -6.26 10.59
CA GLY A 295 -6.12 -5.74 11.96
C GLY A 295 -5.08 -6.19 12.97
N ILE A 296 -5.29 -7.40 13.52
CA ILE A 296 -4.54 -8.03 14.61
C ILE A 296 -3.39 -8.94 14.15
N ASP A 297 -3.38 -9.37 12.89
CA ASP A 297 -2.31 -10.23 12.36
C ASP A 297 -1.12 -9.39 11.88
N PRO A 298 0.03 -9.43 12.58
CA PRO A 298 1.18 -8.58 12.29
C PRO A 298 1.91 -8.97 11.01
N LEU A 299 1.66 -10.17 10.45
CA LEU A 299 2.19 -10.55 9.14
C LEU A 299 1.21 -10.27 8.01
N GLU A 300 0.00 -9.83 8.37
CA GLU A 300 -1.10 -9.56 7.46
C GLU A 300 -1.38 -10.73 6.51
N LEU A 301 -1.32 -11.97 6.95
CA LEU A 301 -1.60 -13.15 6.17
C LEU A 301 -3.07 -13.60 6.33
N LEU A 302 -3.61 -13.49 7.54
CA LEU A 302 -4.95 -13.90 7.92
C LEU A 302 -5.88 -12.70 8.10
N PRO A 303 -6.78 -12.44 7.15
CA PRO A 303 -7.77 -11.39 7.34
C PRO A 303 -8.81 -11.84 8.37
N TYR A 304 -9.19 -10.98 9.32
CA TYR A 304 -10.34 -11.20 10.20
C TYR A 304 -11.67 -10.92 9.48
N ALA A 305 -11.64 -10.17 8.37
CA ALA A 305 -12.80 -9.93 7.53
C ALA A 305 -12.40 -9.65 6.07
N LYS A 306 -13.30 -9.93 5.15
CA LYS A 306 -13.21 -9.53 3.74
C LYS A 306 -14.44 -8.73 3.35
N THR A 307 -14.23 -7.57 2.76
CA THR A 307 -15.31 -6.74 2.18
C THR A 307 -15.23 -6.76 0.67
N ARG A 308 -16.27 -7.29 0.03
CA ARG A 308 -16.46 -7.35 -1.41
C ARG A 308 -17.26 -6.15 -1.89
N TYR A 309 -16.64 -5.31 -2.70
CA TYR A 309 -17.25 -4.17 -3.38
C TYR A 309 -17.63 -4.56 -4.81
N LEU A 310 -18.88 -4.32 -5.19
CA LEU A 310 -19.35 -4.44 -6.55
C LEU A 310 -19.45 -3.04 -7.18
N LEU A 311 -18.86 -2.88 -8.36
CA LEU A 311 -18.78 -1.60 -9.05
C LEU A 311 -19.27 -1.72 -10.50
N ALA A 312 -19.97 -0.70 -11.00
CA ALA A 312 -20.33 -0.57 -12.41
C ALA A 312 -19.39 0.41 -13.12
N PRO A 313 -18.94 0.14 -14.36
CA PRO A 313 -18.12 1.09 -15.12
C PRO A 313 -18.93 2.31 -15.57
N ASN A 314 -18.34 3.50 -15.46
CA ASN A 314 -18.96 4.74 -15.95
C ASN A 314 -18.58 5.08 -17.41
N GLY A 315 -17.69 4.30 -18.04
CA GLY A 315 -17.21 4.52 -19.41
C GLY A 315 -16.13 5.60 -19.57
N ASP A 316 -15.75 6.27 -18.48
CA ASP A 316 -14.75 7.34 -18.42
C ASP A 316 -13.50 6.97 -17.60
N GLY A 317 -13.32 5.66 -17.34
CA GLY A 317 -12.25 5.11 -16.50
C GLY A 317 -12.54 5.08 -15.00
N SER A 318 -13.64 5.69 -14.54
CA SER A 318 -14.13 5.56 -13.16
C SER A 318 -15.20 4.47 -13.01
N TYR A 319 -15.51 4.14 -11.75
CA TYR A 319 -16.53 3.16 -11.43
C TYR A 319 -17.54 3.72 -10.42
N ARG A 320 -18.81 3.32 -10.56
CA ARG A 320 -19.87 3.58 -9.60
C ARG A 320 -19.96 2.46 -8.58
N PHE A 321 -19.98 2.79 -7.29
CA PHE A 321 -20.26 1.84 -6.22
C PHE A 321 -21.72 1.36 -6.30
N LEU A 322 -21.91 0.05 -6.36
CA LEU A 322 -23.24 -0.57 -6.34
C LEU A 322 -23.56 -1.08 -4.93
N SER A 323 -22.69 -1.92 -4.38
CA SER A 323 -22.86 -2.54 -3.06
C SER A 323 -21.51 -2.92 -2.45
N ALA A 324 -21.51 -3.13 -1.13
CA ALA A 324 -20.44 -3.78 -0.38
C ALA A 324 -21.04 -4.86 0.53
N THR A 325 -20.46 -6.05 0.50
CA THR A 325 -20.83 -7.15 1.41
C THR A 325 -19.62 -7.58 2.20
N GLN A 326 -19.78 -7.93 3.47
CA GLN A 326 -18.67 -8.34 4.33
C GLN A 326 -18.88 -9.77 4.81
N GLU A 327 -17.78 -10.52 4.78
CA GLU A 327 -17.62 -11.81 5.42
C GLU A 327 -16.65 -11.61 6.59
N VAL A 328 -17.06 -12.01 7.80
CA VAL A 328 -16.23 -11.95 9.00
C VAL A 328 -15.82 -13.38 9.36
N PHE A 329 -14.52 -13.57 9.54
CA PHE A 329 -13.95 -14.85 9.98
C PHE A 329 -13.94 -14.87 11.51
N GLN A 330 -14.27 -16.02 12.11
CA GLN A 330 -14.23 -16.12 13.57
C GLN A 330 -12.76 -15.99 14.04
N PRO A 331 -12.50 -15.23 15.13
CA PRO A 331 -11.17 -15.14 15.73
C PRO A 331 -10.71 -16.47 16.32
#